data_AF-A0A5J4QM33-F1
#
_entry.id   AF-A0A5J4QM33-F1
#
_cell.length_a   1.000
_cell.length_b   1.000
_cell.length_c   1.000
_cell.angle_alpha   90.00
_cell.angle_beta   90.00
_cell.angle_gamma   90.00
#
_symmetry.space_group_name_H-M   'P 1'
#
loop_
_entity.id
_entity.type
_entity.pdbx_description
1 polymer ?
#
loop_
_entity_poly.entity_id
_entity_poly.type
_entity_poly.pdbx_seq_one_letter_code
_entity_poly.pdbx_strand_id
1 'polypeptide(L)'
;MKKETIFSRVSEQSENLEKLVTTGNGAKTTTKSATTQNVNQLIRQAQFAAMVHVYQQLSYFLKGAYEKKTRRVSFFNLFMKLNLSTIKLFFTKTEAAEHACVVAPYRITEGSLPAIEIALQGNTMISSIAVPKNFVITSATTRGEVSAALLKSNLWMHSGDQVSIVHLVQRVKDGIPRVSLKLHEFDLDRDSTEVFYEHTPESLFYVTGGHIGTDANAEEGGIAYVLSREVGNKLLVSRQEIVLTPGNTMYKKYSSEEKRKEAAASYVAIDPYFLKPGRGAEDDEEDAYFAITAITLNGILAPKGDGELYVSSGDSLEIKGSKLTDVELKANAVVGGPTSNPVTVVLSSIGTITATSDTSITIHLTMNGEINYLLRADSATIVYSFC
;
A
#
# COMPACT_ATOMS: atom_id res chain seq x y z
N MET A 1 18.28 18.35 -10.85
CA MET A 1 18.32 17.53 -9.61
C MET A 1 17.12 16.61 -9.59
N LYS A 2 17.30 15.30 -9.82
CA LYS A 2 16.22 14.31 -9.67
C LYS A 2 15.97 14.08 -8.17
N LYS A 3 14.73 14.23 -7.71
CA LYS A 3 14.29 13.87 -6.36
C LYS A 3 14.25 12.35 -6.26
N GLU A 4 15.21 11.75 -5.55
CA GLU A 4 15.12 10.37 -5.11
C GLU A 4 13.94 10.21 -4.15
N THR A 5 12.99 9.35 -4.51
CA THR A 5 11.89 8.93 -3.64
C THR A 5 12.35 7.82 -2.70
N ILE A 6 11.70 7.69 -1.54
CA ILE A 6 12.02 6.67 -0.53
C ILE A 6 12.05 5.25 -1.14
N PHE A 7 11.21 5.00 -2.15
CA PHE A 7 11.16 3.74 -2.89
C PHE A 7 12.43 3.44 -3.71
N SER A 8 13.11 4.46 -4.27
CA SER A 8 14.36 4.23 -5.01
C SER A 8 15.48 3.80 -4.07
N ARG A 9 15.53 4.38 -2.86
CA ARG A 9 16.52 4.01 -1.82
C ARG A 9 16.28 2.62 -1.24
N VAL A 10 15.02 2.21 -1.13
CA VAL A 10 14.65 0.85 -0.65
C VAL A 10 15.02 -0.21 -1.70
N SER A 11 14.86 0.09 -2.99
CA SER A 11 15.29 -0.81 -4.07
C SER A 11 16.82 -0.98 -4.07
N GLU A 12 17.55 0.13 -3.95
CA GLU A 12 19.02 0.14 -3.99
C GLU A 12 19.67 -0.51 -2.76
N GLN A 13 19.06 -0.40 -1.58
CA GLN A 13 19.51 -1.12 -0.39
C GLN A 13 19.25 -2.63 -0.48
N SER A 14 18.16 -3.03 -1.13
CA SER A 14 17.81 -4.44 -1.34
C SER A 14 18.79 -5.12 -2.30
N GLU A 15 19.17 -4.44 -3.39
CA GLU A 15 20.16 -4.94 -4.35
C GLU A 15 21.58 -5.04 -3.76
N ASN A 16 21.97 -4.10 -2.89
CA ASN A 16 23.27 -4.15 -2.21
C ASN A 16 23.37 -5.28 -1.19
N LEU A 17 22.27 -5.63 -0.52
CA LEU A 17 22.18 -6.80 0.36
C LEU A 17 22.26 -8.11 -0.42
N GLU A 18 21.67 -8.20 -1.62
CA GLU A 18 21.81 -9.37 -2.50
C GLU A 18 23.23 -9.55 -3.01
N LYS A 19 23.95 -8.48 -3.37
CA LYS A 19 25.36 -8.56 -3.79
C LYS A 19 26.28 -9.07 -2.69
N LEU A 20 26.03 -8.75 -1.42
CA LEU A 20 26.79 -9.30 -0.29
C LEU A 20 26.51 -10.79 -0.05
N VAL A 21 25.35 -11.30 -0.48
CA VAL A 21 24.93 -12.70 -0.30
C VAL A 21 25.30 -13.57 -1.50
N THR A 22 25.46 -12.98 -2.69
CA THR A 22 25.73 -13.71 -3.95
C THR A 22 27.21 -13.86 -4.31
N THR A 23 28.15 -13.21 -3.60
CA THR A 23 29.61 -13.42 -3.83
C THR A 23 30.11 -14.82 -3.42
N GLY A 24 29.23 -15.69 -2.95
CA GLY A 24 29.54 -17.09 -2.66
C GLY A 24 28.52 -18.04 -3.28
N ASN A 25 28.42 -18.12 -4.61
CA ASN A 25 28.31 -19.38 -5.36
C ASN A 25 27.99 -19.13 -6.84
N GLY A 26 28.77 -19.80 -7.70
CA GLY A 26 28.68 -19.74 -9.15
C GLY A 26 27.36 -20.28 -9.72
N ALA A 27 27.02 -19.72 -10.87
CA ALA A 27 25.79 -19.86 -11.64
C ALA A 27 25.34 -21.31 -11.95
N LYS A 28 24.02 -21.52 -11.94
CA LYS A 28 23.32 -22.42 -12.87
C LYS A 28 21.87 -21.94 -13.09
N THR A 29 21.60 -21.54 -14.32
CA THR A 29 20.33 -21.01 -14.85
C THR A 29 19.28 -22.11 -14.96
N THR A 30 18.12 -21.95 -14.32
CA THR A 30 16.90 -22.71 -14.63
C THR A 30 15.70 -21.76 -14.68
N THR A 31 14.99 -21.72 -15.80
CA THR A 31 13.95 -20.74 -16.12
C THR A 31 12.69 -20.83 -15.24
N LYS A 32 12.57 -21.86 -14.38
CA LYS A 32 11.59 -21.92 -13.27
C LYS A 32 11.95 -21.01 -12.09
N SER A 33 13.20 -20.55 -11.99
CA SER A 33 13.68 -19.74 -10.88
C SER A 33 13.20 -18.29 -10.99
N ALA A 34 13.22 -17.67 -12.18
CA ALA A 34 12.99 -16.24 -12.33
C ALA A 34 11.56 -15.80 -11.94
N THR A 35 10.52 -16.48 -12.43
CA THR A 35 9.11 -16.14 -12.11
C THR A 35 8.78 -16.42 -10.65
N THR A 36 9.24 -17.56 -10.11
CA THR A 36 9.04 -17.93 -8.70
C THR A 36 9.83 -17.02 -7.75
N GLN A 37 11.03 -16.58 -8.14
CA GLN A 37 11.84 -15.61 -7.39
C GLN A 37 11.16 -14.24 -7.37
N ASN A 38 10.59 -13.80 -8.50
CA ASN A 38 9.84 -12.54 -8.59
C ASN A 38 8.60 -12.55 -7.67
N VAL A 39 7.81 -13.63 -7.67
CA VAL A 39 6.63 -13.75 -6.78
C VAL A 39 7.02 -13.73 -5.31
N ASN A 40 8.08 -14.46 -4.92
CA ASN A 40 8.56 -14.42 -3.55
C ASN A 40 9.10 -13.03 -3.14
N GLN A 41 9.66 -12.27 -4.09
CA GLN A 41 10.06 -10.89 -3.87
C GLN A 41 8.84 -9.99 -3.62
N LEU A 42 7.78 -10.11 -4.43
CA LEU A 42 6.53 -9.36 -4.26
C LEU A 42 5.83 -9.69 -2.93
N ILE A 43 5.78 -10.96 -2.53
CA ILE A 43 5.25 -11.37 -1.23
C ILE A 43 6.04 -10.75 -0.07
N ARG A 44 7.38 -10.72 -0.17
CA ARG A 44 8.23 -10.07 0.84
C ARG A 44 8.00 -8.56 0.89
N GLN A 45 7.80 -7.91 -0.24
CA GLN A 45 7.45 -6.49 -0.30
C GLN A 45 6.09 -6.22 0.35
N ALA A 46 5.07 -7.06 0.10
CA ALA A 46 3.77 -6.94 0.73
C ALA A 46 3.85 -7.14 2.27
N GLN A 47 4.63 -8.13 2.73
CA GLN A 47 4.92 -8.33 4.15
C GLN A 47 5.57 -7.12 4.79
N PHE A 48 6.58 -6.55 4.13
CA PHE A 48 7.25 -5.35 4.58
C PHE A 48 6.27 -4.17 4.66
N ALA A 49 5.44 -3.96 3.64
CA ALA A 49 4.44 -2.89 3.62
C ALA A 49 3.41 -3.04 4.76
N ALA A 50 2.86 -4.24 4.97
CA ALA A 50 1.94 -4.51 6.07
C ALA A 50 2.58 -4.20 7.45
N MET A 51 3.84 -4.59 7.64
CA MET A 51 4.61 -4.29 8.85
C MET A 51 4.86 -2.78 9.03
N VAL A 52 5.10 -2.04 7.95
CA VAL A 52 5.19 -0.58 7.96
C VAL A 52 3.88 0.04 8.44
N HIS A 53 2.73 -0.47 7.98
CA HIS A 53 1.43 0.02 8.43
C HIS A 53 1.18 -0.23 9.92
N VAL A 54 1.59 -1.39 10.45
CA VAL A 54 1.54 -1.63 11.90
C VAL A 54 2.47 -0.69 12.66
N TYR A 55 3.69 -0.48 12.17
CA TYR A 55 4.62 0.49 12.76
C TYR A 55 4.01 1.90 12.80
N GLN A 56 3.33 2.34 11.74
CA GLN A 56 2.69 3.65 11.70
C GLN A 56 1.68 3.81 12.84
N GLN A 57 0.86 2.79 13.11
CA GLN A 57 -0.09 2.77 14.23
C GLN A 57 0.61 2.78 15.60
N LEU A 58 1.75 2.10 15.72
CA LEU A 58 2.53 2.01 16.95
C LEU A 58 3.55 3.15 17.12
N SER A 59 3.72 4.02 16.12
CA SER A 59 4.88 4.92 16.02
C SER A 59 5.01 5.89 17.19
N TYR A 60 3.89 6.28 17.79
CA TYR A 60 3.86 7.11 19.00
C TYR A 60 4.45 6.34 20.19
N PHE A 61 3.94 5.14 20.46
CA PHE A 61 4.39 4.28 21.56
C PHE A 61 5.85 3.82 21.42
N LEU A 62 6.30 3.52 20.20
CA LEU A 62 7.65 3.00 19.97
C LEU A 62 8.77 4.02 20.22
N LYS A 63 8.44 5.30 20.43
CA LYS A 63 9.39 6.34 20.85
C LYS A 63 9.74 6.14 22.33
N GLY A 64 10.81 5.41 22.59
CA GLY A 64 11.25 5.08 23.96
C GLY A 64 11.13 3.60 24.30
N ALA A 65 10.53 2.80 23.42
CA ALA A 65 10.35 1.36 23.59
C ALA A 65 11.66 0.53 23.54
N TYR A 66 12.79 1.14 23.21
CA TYR A 66 14.07 0.43 23.01
C TYR A 66 15.22 1.14 23.73
N GLU A 67 15.72 0.57 24.83
CA GLU A 67 16.78 1.19 25.63
C GLU A 67 18.10 1.32 24.87
N LYS A 68 18.47 0.26 24.15
CA LYS A 68 19.74 0.17 23.42
C LYS A 68 19.62 0.72 21.99
N LYS A 69 19.11 1.94 21.85
CA LYS A 69 19.09 2.63 20.56
C LYS A 69 20.42 3.34 20.31
N THR A 70 21.15 2.91 19.29
CA THR A 70 22.30 3.68 18.78
C THR A 70 21.80 4.89 17.99
N ARG A 71 22.60 5.98 17.95
CA ARG A 71 22.20 7.23 17.26
C ARG A 71 21.87 7.03 15.77
N ARG A 72 22.48 6.02 15.12
CA ARG A 72 22.36 5.75 13.68
C ARG A 72 21.15 4.88 13.29
N VAL A 73 20.45 4.27 14.25
CA VAL A 73 19.35 3.34 13.98
C VAL A 73 18.04 3.94 14.45
N SER A 74 17.03 4.04 13.56
CA SER A 74 15.70 4.54 13.93
C SER A 74 14.89 3.50 14.71
N PHE A 75 13.84 3.93 15.41
CA PHE A 75 12.89 3.01 16.06
C PHE A 75 12.19 2.12 15.03
N PHE A 76 11.90 2.65 13.84
CA PHE A 76 11.42 1.89 12.70
C PHE A 76 12.38 0.72 12.37
N ASN A 77 13.67 0.99 12.21
CA ASN A 77 14.65 -0.05 11.86
C ASN A 77 14.74 -1.15 12.94
N LEU A 78 14.63 -0.78 14.23
CA LEU A 78 14.62 -1.76 15.33
C LEU A 78 13.36 -2.61 15.32
N PHE A 79 12.19 -1.98 15.17
CA PHE A 79 10.91 -2.69 15.06
C PHE A 79 10.91 -3.67 13.88
N MET A 80 11.34 -3.21 12.70
CA MET A 80 11.44 -4.07 11.51
C MET A 80 12.42 -5.22 11.74
N LYS A 81 13.60 -4.96 12.31
CA LYS A 81 14.62 -5.98 12.58
C LYS A 81 14.10 -7.10 13.49
N LEU A 82 13.33 -6.76 14.52
CA LEU A 82 12.84 -7.73 15.50
C LEU A 82 11.67 -8.58 14.99
N ASN A 83 10.89 -8.04 14.04
CA ASN A 83 9.61 -8.61 13.66
C ASN A 83 9.59 -9.22 12.25
N LEU A 84 10.34 -8.66 11.29
CA LEU A 84 10.22 -9.02 9.87
C LEU A 84 10.62 -10.48 9.56
N SER A 85 11.60 -11.03 10.28
CA SER A 85 12.01 -12.44 10.11
C SER A 85 11.10 -13.43 10.83
N THR A 86 10.45 -12.96 11.91
CA THR A 86 9.72 -13.80 12.86
C THR A 86 8.27 -13.95 12.44
N ILE A 87 7.66 -12.86 11.98
CA ILE A 87 6.23 -12.78 11.66
C ILE A 87 6.06 -12.92 10.16
N LYS A 88 5.33 -13.96 9.75
CA LYS A 88 5.01 -14.25 8.35
C LYS A 88 3.52 -14.10 8.15
N LEU A 89 3.14 -13.03 7.46
CA LEU A 89 1.76 -12.74 7.07
C LEU A 89 1.68 -12.71 5.55
N PHE A 90 0.59 -13.18 4.97
CA PHE A 90 0.45 -13.26 3.51
C PHE A 90 -0.77 -12.46 3.08
N PHE A 91 -0.58 -11.57 2.12
CA PHE A 91 -1.61 -10.68 1.59
C PHE A 91 -1.66 -10.81 0.08
N THR A 92 -2.86 -10.83 -0.49
CA THR A 92 -3.08 -10.71 -1.93
C THR A 92 -2.64 -9.34 -2.43
N LYS A 93 -2.53 -9.18 -3.76
CA LYS A 93 -2.14 -7.92 -4.40
C LYS A 93 -3.10 -6.78 -4.05
N THR A 94 -4.41 -7.07 -4.03
CA THR A 94 -5.46 -6.10 -3.68
C THR A 94 -5.41 -5.70 -2.22
N GLU A 95 -5.33 -6.69 -1.31
CA GLU A 95 -5.20 -6.42 0.13
C GLU A 95 -3.95 -5.59 0.45
N ALA A 96 -2.82 -5.89 -0.19
CA ALA A 96 -1.59 -5.12 -0.02
C ALA A 96 -1.72 -3.68 -0.55
N ALA A 97 -2.37 -3.49 -1.70
CA ALA A 97 -2.63 -2.16 -2.26
C ALA A 97 -3.54 -1.31 -1.37
N GLU A 98 -4.47 -1.94 -0.65
CA GLU A 98 -5.39 -1.28 0.29
C GLU A 98 -4.83 -1.13 1.72
N HIS A 99 -3.55 -1.42 1.91
CA HIS A 99 -2.83 -1.29 3.18
C HIS A 99 -3.34 -2.24 4.27
N ALA A 100 -3.70 -3.46 3.90
CA ALA A 100 -4.06 -4.51 4.84
C ALA A 100 -2.96 -4.74 5.90
N CYS A 101 -3.37 -4.86 7.15
CA CYS A 101 -2.49 -5.23 8.25
C CYS A 101 -3.23 -6.05 9.31
N VAL A 102 -2.52 -6.97 9.96
CA VAL A 102 -3.08 -7.95 10.88
C VAL A 102 -2.32 -7.91 12.19
N VAL A 103 -3.04 -8.03 13.32
CA VAL A 103 -2.41 -8.15 14.63
C VAL A 103 -1.66 -9.48 14.70
N ALA A 104 -0.40 -9.41 15.13
CA ALA A 104 0.51 -10.54 15.26
C ALA A 104 1.31 -10.39 16.56
N PRO A 105 2.04 -11.42 17.01
CA PRO A 105 2.86 -11.32 18.22
C PRO A 105 4.11 -10.47 17.95
N TYR A 106 3.89 -9.16 17.82
CA TYR A 106 4.93 -8.18 17.57
C TYR A 106 5.76 -7.95 18.82
N ARG A 107 7.08 -8.01 18.70
CA ARG A 107 8.02 -7.53 19.71
C ARG A 107 8.07 -6.01 19.66
N ILE A 108 7.39 -5.39 20.61
CA ILE A 108 7.15 -3.94 20.66
C ILE A 108 8.18 -3.22 21.53
N THR A 109 8.78 -3.86 22.53
CA THR A 109 9.77 -3.23 23.40
C THR A 109 10.98 -4.15 23.64
N GLU A 110 12.13 -3.53 23.86
CA GLU A 110 13.37 -4.21 24.25
C GLU A 110 14.10 -3.42 25.33
N GLY A 111 14.16 -3.97 26.53
CA GLY A 111 14.85 -3.34 27.64
C GLY A 111 15.28 -4.32 28.72
N SER A 112 15.65 -3.76 29.86
CA SER A 112 16.32 -4.44 30.97
C SER A 112 15.41 -4.74 32.15
N LEU A 113 14.23 -4.14 32.22
CA LEU A 113 13.26 -4.48 33.27
C LEU A 113 12.68 -5.90 33.03
N PRO A 114 12.26 -6.60 34.10
CA PRO A 114 11.60 -7.90 33.97
C PRO A 114 10.40 -7.85 33.02
N ALA A 115 10.28 -8.86 32.15
CA ALA A 115 9.12 -9.02 31.29
C ALA A 115 7.89 -9.39 32.12
N ILE A 116 6.74 -8.82 31.79
CA ILE A 116 5.43 -9.27 32.27
C ILE A 116 4.95 -10.35 31.31
N GLU A 117 4.95 -11.58 31.80
CA GLU A 117 4.46 -12.73 31.04
C GLU A 117 2.94 -12.71 31.02
N ILE A 118 2.34 -13.16 29.91
CA ILE A 118 0.89 -13.32 29.78
C ILE A 118 0.63 -14.74 29.30
N ALA A 119 -0.17 -15.49 30.06
CA ALA A 119 -0.58 -16.85 29.75
C ALA A 119 -2.08 -16.91 29.43
N LEU A 120 -2.45 -17.72 28.44
CA LEU A 120 -3.85 -18.00 28.11
C LEU A 120 -4.41 -19.06 29.07
N GLN A 121 -5.48 -18.73 29.78
CA GLN A 121 -6.23 -19.66 30.62
C GLN A 121 -7.71 -19.64 30.19
N GLY A 122 -8.09 -20.61 29.35
CA GLY A 122 -9.43 -20.64 28.74
C GLY A 122 -9.66 -19.42 27.85
N ASN A 123 -10.72 -18.65 28.14
CA ASN A 123 -11.06 -17.42 27.43
C ASN A 123 -10.51 -16.15 28.11
N THR A 124 -9.57 -16.30 29.04
CA THR A 124 -8.96 -15.17 29.76
C THR A 124 -7.45 -15.19 29.61
N MET A 125 -6.82 -14.02 29.70
CA MET A 125 -5.36 -13.88 29.73
C MET A 125 -4.95 -13.47 31.13
N ILE A 126 -3.97 -14.15 31.70
CA ILE A 126 -3.46 -13.89 33.05
C ILE A 126 -2.01 -13.46 32.94
N SER A 127 -1.69 -12.33 33.55
CA SER A 127 -0.32 -11.81 33.58
C SER A 127 0.46 -12.33 34.80
N SER A 128 1.78 -12.19 34.77
CA SER A 128 2.65 -12.44 35.93
C SER A 128 2.57 -11.33 37.00
N ILE A 129 1.76 -10.29 36.80
CA ILE A 129 1.55 -9.23 37.78
C ILE A 129 0.66 -9.78 38.90
N ALA A 130 1.22 -9.94 40.10
CA ALA A 130 0.50 -10.45 41.26
C ALA A 130 -0.21 -9.32 42.03
N VAL A 131 -1.28 -9.67 42.73
CA VAL A 131 -1.96 -8.79 43.70
C VAL A 131 -2.16 -9.50 45.04
N PRO A 132 -2.40 -8.79 46.15
CA PRO A 132 -2.63 -9.42 47.44
C PRO A 132 -3.83 -10.36 47.41
N LYS A 133 -3.80 -11.39 48.26
CA LYS A 133 -4.93 -12.32 48.42
C LYS A 133 -6.21 -11.55 48.76
N ASN A 134 -7.29 -11.84 48.04
CA ASN A 134 -8.60 -11.19 48.15
C ASN A 134 -8.65 -9.70 47.76
N PHE A 135 -7.61 -9.16 47.11
CA PHE A 135 -7.70 -7.84 46.50
C PHE A 135 -8.69 -7.87 45.35
N VAL A 136 -9.55 -6.86 45.26
CA VAL A 136 -10.54 -6.69 44.20
C VAL A 136 -10.53 -5.21 43.81
N ILE A 137 -10.62 -4.95 42.51
CA ILE A 137 -10.80 -3.60 41.98
C ILE A 137 -12.29 -3.41 41.73
N THR A 138 -12.85 -2.35 42.29
CA THR A 138 -14.26 -1.97 42.16
C THR A 138 -14.38 -0.60 41.49
N SER A 139 -15.59 -0.18 41.16
CA SER A 139 -15.84 1.15 40.59
C SER A 139 -15.44 2.33 41.49
N ALA A 140 -15.21 2.10 42.79
CA ALA A 140 -14.74 3.12 43.73
C ALA A 140 -13.23 3.00 44.03
N THR A 141 -12.56 1.96 43.53
CA THR A 141 -11.15 1.71 43.84
C THR A 141 -10.27 2.76 43.15
N THR A 142 -9.39 3.37 43.94
CA THR A 142 -8.49 4.43 43.48
C THR A 142 -7.20 3.88 42.86
N ARG A 143 -6.53 4.67 42.02
CA ARG A 143 -5.18 4.37 41.52
C ARG A 143 -4.18 4.20 42.68
N GLY A 144 -4.33 4.93 43.78
CA GLY A 144 -3.53 4.78 45.00
C GLY A 144 -3.62 3.37 45.59
N GLU A 145 -4.83 2.84 45.73
CA GLU A 145 -5.09 1.50 46.24
C GLU A 145 -4.55 0.41 45.30
N VAL A 146 -4.75 0.56 43.99
CA VAL A 146 -4.17 -0.36 42.99
C VAL A 146 -2.64 -0.32 43.04
N SER A 147 -2.03 0.86 43.08
CA SER A 147 -0.58 1.02 43.16
C SER A 147 -0.01 0.40 44.44
N ALA A 148 -0.66 0.58 45.58
CA ALA A 148 -0.25 -0.05 46.83
C ALA A 148 -0.33 -1.58 46.76
N ALA A 149 -1.39 -2.13 46.14
CA ALA A 149 -1.54 -3.57 45.93
C ALA A 149 -0.42 -4.13 45.02
N LEU A 150 -0.16 -3.49 43.88
CA LEU A 150 0.87 -3.91 42.93
C LEU A 150 2.27 -3.86 43.55
N LEU A 151 2.63 -2.77 44.22
CA LEU A 151 3.94 -2.60 44.86
C LEU A 151 4.16 -3.59 46.01
N LYS A 152 3.10 -4.00 46.71
CA LYS A 152 3.20 -4.96 47.80
C LYS A 152 3.48 -6.38 47.31
N SER A 153 2.92 -6.77 46.17
CA SER A 153 3.02 -8.13 45.65
C SER A 153 4.13 -8.32 44.62
N ASN A 154 4.68 -7.25 44.05
CA ASN A 154 5.68 -7.31 42.98
C ASN A 154 6.95 -6.53 43.36
N LEU A 155 7.94 -7.22 43.96
CA LEU A 155 9.19 -6.59 44.43
C LEU A 155 10.03 -5.91 43.33
N TRP A 156 9.77 -6.24 42.06
CA TRP A 156 10.47 -5.66 40.91
C TRP A 156 9.84 -4.35 40.42
N MET A 157 8.63 -4.01 40.89
CA MET A 157 7.97 -2.72 40.64
C MET A 157 8.32 -1.72 41.74
N HIS A 158 8.50 -0.45 41.36
CA HIS A 158 8.81 0.65 42.28
C HIS A 158 7.78 1.78 42.14
N SER A 159 7.66 2.60 43.20
CA SER A 159 6.83 3.80 43.16
C SER A 159 7.32 4.73 42.03
N GLY A 160 6.39 5.28 41.26
CA GLY A 160 6.69 6.10 40.09
C GLY A 160 7.00 5.32 38.81
N ASP A 161 7.05 3.98 38.83
CA ASP A 161 7.05 3.21 37.58
C ASP A 161 5.73 3.43 36.83
N GLN A 162 5.76 3.38 35.50
CA GLN A 162 4.57 3.45 34.66
C GLN A 162 4.24 2.08 34.06
N VAL A 163 2.97 1.68 34.12
CA VAL A 163 2.42 0.52 33.42
C VAL A 163 1.61 1.01 32.22
N SER A 164 2.02 0.63 31.02
CA SER A 164 1.31 0.90 29.76
C SER A 164 0.68 -0.38 29.23
N ILE A 165 -0.64 -0.38 29.03
CA ILE A 165 -1.41 -1.43 28.39
C ILE A 165 -1.48 -1.13 26.89
N VAL A 166 -0.70 -1.88 26.11
CA VAL A 166 -0.68 -1.76 24.65
C VAL A 166 -1.71 -2.73 24.08
N HIS A 167 -2.87 -2.20 23.68
CA HIS A 167 -3.95 -2.99 23.12
C HIS A 167 -4.06 -2.76 21.61
N LEU A 168 -3.66 -3.75 20.83
CA LEU A 168 -3.85 -3.78 19.38
C LEU A 168 -5.19 -4.41 19.06
N VAL A 169 -6.11 -3.63 18.50
CA VAL A 169 -7.42 -4.11 18.06
C VAL A 169 -7.36 -4.43 16.57
N GLN A 170 -7.82 -5.63 16.21
CA GLN A 170 -8.06 -6.05 14.85
C GLN A 170 -9.44 -5.56 14.39
N ARG A 171 -9.48 -4.84 13.27
CA ARG A 171 -10.71 -4.43 12.60
C ARG A 171 -10.73 -4.96 11.17
N VAL A 172 -11.91 -5.13 10.62
CA VAL A 172 -12.12 -5.42 9.20
C VAL A 172 -13.04 -4.36 8.65
N LYS A 173 -12.57 -3.60 7.65
CA LYS A 173 -13.36 -2.59 6.95
C LYS A 173 -13.36 -2.96 5.48
N ASP A 174 -14.55 -3.13 4.90
CA ASP A 174 -14.73 -3.49 3.48
C ASP A 174 -13.97 -4.77 3.08
N GLY A 175 -13.88 -5.74 4.01
CA GLY A 175 -13.13 -6.99 3.83
C GLY A 175 -11.62 -6.88 4.07
N ILE A 176 -11.08 -5.67 4.24
CA ILE A 176 -9.65 -5.43 4.48
C ILE A 176 -9.35 -5.39 5.98
N PRO A 177 -8.42 -6.23 6.48
CA PRO A 177 -8.00 -6.19 7.87
C PRO A 177 -7.14 -4.95 8.14
N ARG A 178 -7.41 -4.27 9.25
CA ARG A 178 -6.64 -3.13 9.73
C ARG A 178 -6.39 -3.25 11.23
N VAL A 179 -5.25 -2.74 11.67
CA VAL A 179 -4.87 -2.67 13.09
C VAL A 179 -5.10 -1.25 13.60
N SER A 180 -5.60 -1.13 14.83
CA SER A 180 -5.65 0.14 15.57
C SER A 180 -5.04 -0.04 16.96
N LEU A 181 -4.25 0.94 17.40
CA LEU A 181 -3.71 0.99 18.76
C LEU A 181 -4.68 1.69 19.71
N LYS A 182 -4.98 1.05 20.83
CA LYS A 182 -5.51 1.66 22.06
C LYS A 182 -4.45 1.55 23.14
N LEU A 183 -4.10 2.68 23.74
CA LEU A 183 -3.06 2.77 24.75
C LEU A 183 -3.68 3.30 26.04
N HIS A 184 -3.48 2.58 27.14
CA HIS A 184 -3.89 2.99 28.48
C HIS A 184 -2.67 2.98 29.37
N GLU A 185 -2.45 4.03 30.16
CA GLU A 185 -1.24 4.19 30.95
C GLU A 185 -1.60 4.70 32.33
N PHE A 186 -0.86 4.23 33.34
CA PHE A 186 -0.94 4.75 34.69
C PHE A 186 0.40 4.57 35.40
N ASP A 187 0.73 5.53 36.25
CA ASP A 187 1.87 5.50 37.14
C ASP A 187 1.53 4.84 38.48
N LEU A 188 2.53 4.20 39.09
CA LEU A 188 2.44 3.60 40.41
C LEU A 188 2.60 4.66 41.49
N ASP A 189 1.54 5.44 41.68
CA ASP A 189 1.41 6.48 42.70
C ASP A 189 0.43 6.05 43.80
N ARG A 190 0.94 5.94 45.03
CA ARG A 190 0.17 5.50 46.21
C ARG A 190 -0.75 6.58 46.76
N ASP A 191 -0.46 7.84 46.45
CA ASP A 191 -1.19 8.99 46.99
C ASP A 191 -2.32 9.45 46.04
N SER A 192 -2.42 8.83 44.87
CA SER A 192 -3.47 9.13 43.89
C SER A 192 -4.86 8.76 44.38
N THR A 193 -5.78 9.71 44.29
CA THR A 193 -7.19 9.56 44.66
C THR A 193 -8.11 9.37 43.45
N GLU A 194 -7.55 9.33 42.24
CA GLU A 194 -8.31 9.13 41.00
C GLU A 194 -8.90 7.74 40.94
N VAL A 195 -10.14 7.61 40.45
CA VAL A 195 -10.80 6.32 40.28
C VAL A 195 -10.14 5.54 39.15
N PHE A 196 -9.69 4.32 39.42
CA PHE A 196 -8.84 3.57 38.49
C PHE A 196 -9.53 3.24 37.15
N TYR A 197 -10.81 2.83 37.22
CA TYR A 197 -11.57 2.43 36.04
C TYR A 197 -12.10 3.58 35.18
N GLU A 198 -11.88 4.84 35.56
CA GLU A 198 -12.14 5.99 34.68
C GLU A 198 -11.08 6.13 33.58
N HIS A 199 -9.87 5.61 33.83
CA HIS A 199 -8.73 5.72 32.90
C HIS A 199 -8.32 4.38 32.28
N THR A 200 -8.56 3.27 33.00
CA THR A 200 -8.20 1.92 32.56
C THR A 200 -9.46 1.06 32.41
N PRO A 201 -9.75 0.49 31.23
CA PRO A 201 -10.91 -0.39 31.07
C PRO A 201 -10.79 -1.66 31.91
N GLU A 202 -11.87 -2.04 32.60
CA GLU A 202 -11.95 -3.27 33.42
C GLU A 202 -11.61 -4.52 32.61
N SER A 203 -12.08 -4.62 31.37
CA SER A 203 -11.78 -5.75 30.48
C SER A 203 -10.29 -5.93 30.19
N LEU A 204 -9.50 -4.87 30.32
CA LEU A 204 -8.06 -4.87 30.08
C LEU A 204 -7.24 -4.94 31.36
N PHE A 205 -7.85 -4.83 32.55
CA PHE A 205 -7.15 -4.84 33.82
C PHE A 205 -8.10 -5.20 34.97
N TYR A 206 -8.27 -6.50 35.22
CA TYR A 206 -9.08 -6.99 36.35
C TYR A 206 -8.32 -8.05 37.15
N VAL A 207 -8.78 -8.30 38.37
CA VAL A 207 -8.17 -9.29 39.25
C VAL A 207 -8.74 -10.68 38.97
N THR A 208 -7.88 -11.64 38.65
CA THR A 208 -8.23 -13.05 38.48
C THR A 208 -7.14 -13.95 39.04
N GLY A 209 -7.51 -14.94 39.86
CA GLY A 209 -6.54 -15.89 40.42
C GLY A 209 -5.38 -15.27 41.21
N GLY A 210 -5.60 -14.10 41.84
CA GLY A 210 -4.55 -13.35 42.55
C GLY A 210 -3.55 -12.61 41.64
N HIS A 211 -3.87 -12.48 40.36
CA HIS A 211 -3.07 -11.80 39.35
C HIS A 211 -3.92 -10.81 38.56
N ILE A 212 -3.28 -9.96 37.77
CA ILE A 212 -3.97 -9.10 36.81
C ILE A 212 -4.21 -9.87 35.51
N GLY A 213 -5.42 -9.76 34.97
CA GLY A 213 -5.79 -10.38 33.70
C GLY A 213 -6.52 -9.44 32.76
N THR A 214 -6.73 -9.95 31.55
CA THR A 214 -7.61 -9.43 30.51
C THR A 214 -8.72 -10.44 30.23
N ASP A 215 -9.97 -9.99 30.24
CA ASP A 215 -11.12 -10.87 30.10
C ASP A 215 -11.47 -11.13 28.62
N ALA A 216 -12.50 -11.93 28.41
CA ALA A 216 -12.98 -12.29 27.07
C ALA A 216 -13.67 -11.12 26.32
N ASN A 217 -13.97 -10.02 27.01
CA ASN A 217 -14.57 -8.83 26.42
C ASN A 217 -13.52 -7.91 25.78
N ALA A 218 -12.23 -8.25 25.90
CA ALA A 218 -11.21 -7.64 25.06
C ALA A 218 -11.50 -7.94 23.58
N GLU A 219 -11.55 -6.88 22.77
CA GLU A 219 -11.76 -6.98 21.32
C GLU A 219 -10.75 -7.95 20.66
N GLU A 220 -11.12 -8.54 19.52
CA GLU A 220 -10.20 -9.40 18.77
C GLU A 220 -8.93 -8.61 18.42
N GLY A 221 -7.76 -9.19 18.67
CA GLY A 221 -6.51 -8.45 18.57
C GLY A 221 -5.38 -9.06 19.37
N GLY A 222 -4.68 -8.23 20.14
CA GLY A 222 -3.57 -8.63 21.00
C GLY A 222 -3.18 -7.55 22.00
N ILE A 223 -2.61 -7.96 23.12
CA ILE A 223 -2.32 -7.12 24.28
C ILE A 223 -0.89 -7.36 24.78
N ALA A 224 -0.26 -6.31 25.31
CA ALA A 224 0.92 -6.41 26.14
C ALA A 224 0.87 -5.40 27.30
N TYR A 225 1.35 -5.80 28.48
CA TYR A 225 1.60 -4.90 29.60
C TYR A 225 3.06 -4.48 29.60
N VAL A 226 3.37 -3.21 29.50
CA VAL A 226 4.75 -2.72 29.45
C VAL A 226 5.05 -1.96 30.75
N LEU A 227 6.09 -2.37 31.46
CA LEU A 227 6.61 -1.61 32.59
C LEU A 227 7.68 -0.67 32.08
N SER A 228 7.67 0.58 32.54
CA SER A 228 8.74 1.54 32.30
C SER A 228 9.14 2.27 33.58
N ARG A 229 10.41 2.67 33.66
CA ARG A 229 11.00 3.35 34.82
C ARG A 229 11.97 4.41 34.36
N GLU A 230 11.84 5.61 34.89
CA GLU A 230 12.84 6.65 34.72
C GLU A 230 13.93 6.53 35.80
N VAL A 231 15.20 6.45 35.36
CA VAL A 231 16.37 6.41 36.24
C VAL A 231 17.36 7.48 35.77
N GLY A 232 17.31 8.65 36.43
CA GLY A 232 18.01 9.84 35.95
C GLY A 232 17.51 10.21 34.55
N ASN A 233 18.43 10.41 33.59
CA ASN A 233 18.06 10.75 32.20
C ASN A 233 17.84 9.53 31.30
N LYS A 234 17.55 8.35 31.86
CA LYS A 234 17.38 7.10 31.11
C LYS A 234 16.00 6.51 31.40
N LEU A 235 15.30 6.15 30.33
CA LEU A 235 14.10 5.34 30.39
C LEU A 235 14.49 3.86 30.30
N LEU A 236 14.17 3.09 31.33
CA LEU A 236 14.23 1.63 31.32
C LEU A 236 12.85 1.09 30.97
N VAL A 237 12.78 0.00 30.22
CA VAL A 237 11.51 -0.63 29.81
C VAL A 237 11.60 -2.14 29.94
N SER A 238 10.47 -2.81 30.15
CA SER A 238 10.40 -4.26 30.07
C SER A 238 10.45 -4.71 28.61
N ARG A 239 11.11 -5.84 28.33
CA ARG A 239 11.01 -6.50 27.03
C ARG A 239 9.62 -7.09 26.88
N GLN A 240 8.90 -6.73 25.82
CA GLN A 240 7.55 -7.22 25.58
C GLN A 240 7.21 -7.57 24.14
N GLU A 241 6.34 -8.57 24.04
CA GLU A 241 5.74 -9.09 22.84
C GLU A 241 4.21 -9.07 22.99
N ILE A 242 3.50 -8.78 21.90
CA ILE A 242 2.05 -8.82 21.88
C ILE A 242 1.58 -10.26 22.05
N VAL A 243 0.67 -10.50 22.98
CA VAL A 243 -0.03 -11.77 23.14
C VAL A 243 -1.42 -11.65 22.53
N LEU A 244 -1.76 -12.57 21.63
CA LEU A 244 -3.02 -12.54 20.90
C LEU A 244 -4.20 -12.84 21.83
N THR A 245 -5.30 -12.10 21.67
CA THR A 245 -6.51 -12.35 22.46
C THR A 245 -7.14 -13.71 22.10
N PRO A 246 -7.83 -14.36 23.06
CA PRO A 246 -8.61 -15.56 22.77
C PRO A 246 -9.61 -15.29 21.64
N GLY A 247 -9.61 -16.12 20.60
CA GLY A 247 -10.47 -15.93 19.43
C GLY A 247 -9.86 -15.12 18.30
N ASN A 248 -8.57 -14.76 18.35
CA ASN A 248 -7.87 -14.19 17.19
C ASN A 248 -7.85 -15.19 16.01
N THR A 249 -8.71 -14.94 15.03
CA THR A 249 -8.83 -15.74 13.81
C THR A 249 -7.99 -15.16 12.68
N MET A 250 -7.81 -13.83 12.67
CA MET A 250 -7.13 -13.13 11.59
C MET A 250 -5.65 -13.51 11.49
N TYR A 251 -4.91 -13.55 12.61
CA TYR A 251 -3.51 -13.97 12.59
C TYR A 251 -3.38 -15.38 12.01
N LYS A 252 -4.17 -16.33 12.52
CA LYS A 252 -4.16 -17.72 12.05
C LYS A 252 -4.48 -17.85 10.56
N LYS A 253 -5.46 -17.08 10.07
CA LYS A 253 -5.80 -17.04 8.64
C LYS A 253 -4.65 -16.49 7.81
N TYR A 254 -4.10 -15.34 8.18
CA TYR A 254 -3.10 -14.63 7.37
C TYR A 254 -1.69 -15.20 7.49
N SER A 255 -1.39 -16.01 8.52
CA SER A 255 -0.14 -16.75 8.65
C SER A 255 -0.17 -18.15 8.02
N SER A 256 -1.31 -18.57 7.48
CA SER A 256 -1.54 -19.94 6.96
C SER A 256 -0.86 -20.20 5.62
N GLU A 257 -0.65 -21.48 5.30
CA GLU A 257 -0.14 -21.90 3.98
C GLU A 257 -1.20 -21.67 2.89
N GLU A 258 -2.47 -21.81 3.23
CA GLU A 258 -3.59 -21.52 2.34
C GLU A 258 -3.56 -20.07 1.89
N LYS A 259 -3.42 -19.11 2.82
CA LYS A 259 -3.32 -17.70 2.48
C LYS A 259 -2.03 -17.37 1.73
N ARG A 260 -0.94 -18.09 2.02
CA ARG A 260 0.30 -17.98 1.22
C ARG A 260 0.07 -18.37 -0.24
N LYS A 261 -0.64 -19.48 -0.49
CA LYS A 261 -0.98 -19.94 -1.85
C LYS A 261 -1.90 -18.94 -2.56
N GLU A 262 -2.91 -18.43 -1.86
CA GLU A 262 -3.82 -17.39 -2.38
C GLU A 262 -3.07 -16.11 -2.76
N ALA A 263 -2.20 -15.62 -1.87
CA ALA A 263 -1.35 -14.46 -2.13
C ALA A 263 -0.45 -14.71 -3.34
N ALA A 264 0.25 -15.85 -3.39
CA ALA A 264 1.10 -16.20 -4.52
C ALA A 264 0.32 -16.25 -5.84
N ALA A 265 -0.88 -16.83 -5.85
CA ALA A 265 -1.76 -16.87 -7.01
C ALA A 265 -2.17 -15.45 -7.46
N SER A 266 -2.44 -14.54 -6.52
CA SER A 266 -2.78 -13.14 -6.84
C SER A 266 -1.64 -12.34 -7.49
N TYR A 267 -0.38 -12.67 -7.22
CA TYR A 267 0.79 -12.05 -7.86
C TYR A 267 1.24 -12.77 -9.15
N VAL A 268 0.93 -14.07 -9.28
CA VAL A 268 1.15 -14.85 -10.53
C VAL A 268 0.03 -14.60 -11.53
N ALA A 269 -1.16 -14.23 -11.06
CA ALA A 269 -2.21 -13.66 -11.87
C ALA A 269 -1.66 -12.38 -12.48
N ILE A 270 -1.05 -12.55 -13.67
CA ILE A 270 -0.95 -11.52 -14.68
C ILE A 270 -2.34 -10.90 -14.68
N ASP A 271 -2.42 -9.60 -14.42
CA ASP A 271 -3.64 -8.84 -14.65
C ASP A 271 -4.17 -9.31 -16.01
N PRO A 272 -5.30 -10.04 -16.10
CA PRO A 272 -5.69 -10.68 -17.36
C PRO A 272 -6.01 -9.67 -18.47
N TYR A 273 -5.95 -8.38 -18.13
CA TYR A 273 -6.43 -7.27 -18.91
C TYR A 273 -5.41 -6.59 -19.81
N PHE A 274 -4.12 -6.92 -19.76
CA PHE A 274 -3.15 -6.26 -20.66
C PHE A 274 -2.74 -7.08 -21.90
N LEU A 275 -2.93 -8.40 -21.93
CA LEU A 275 -2.32 -9.25 -22.97
C LEU A 275 -3.18 -10.47 -23.39
N LYS A 276 -4.51 -10.31 -23.55
CA LYS A 276 -5.31 -11.30 -24.30
C LYS A 276 -5.51 -10.83 -25.75
N PRO A 277 -4.84 -11.43 -26.76
CA PRO A 277 -5.21 -11.17 -28.15
C PRO A 277 -6.58 -11.82 -28.44
N GLY A 278 -7.54 -11.02 -28.92
CA GLY A 278 -8.82 -11.52 -29.45
C GLY A 278 -10.09 -11.24 -28.64
N ARG A 279 -10.11 -10.33 -27.66
CA ARG A 279 -11.37 -9.80 -27.09
C ARG A 279 -11.50 -8.32 -27.43
N GLY A 280 -12.47 -7.99 -28.29
CA GLY A 280 -12.83 -6.62 -28.63
C GLY A 280 -13.20 -5.86 -27.36
N ALA A 281 -12.86 -4.57 -27.34
CA ALA A 281 -13.22 -3.63 -26.29
C ALA A 281 -14.70 -3.80 -25.93
N GLU A 282 -14.98 -4.00 -24.64
CA GLU A 282 -16.28 -3.57 -24.12
C GLU A 282 -16.21 -2.05 -24.11
N ASP A 283 -17.19 -1.42 -24.77
CA ASP A 283 -17.27 0.02 -25.00
C ASP A 283 -17.33 0.78 -23.67
N ASP A 284 -16.18 1.32 -23.23
CA ASP A 284 -16.16 2.45 -22.30
C ASP A 284 -16.61 3.69 -23.10
N GLU A 285 -17.89 4.04 -22.98
CA GLU A 285 -18.55 5.13 -23.74
C GLU A 285 -18.00 6.55 -23.48
N GLU A 286 -16.96 6.75 -22.64
CA GLU A 286 -16.45 8.10 -22.32
C GLU A 286 -15.02 8.41 -22.81
N ASP A 287 -14.26 7.46 -23.36
CA ASP A 287 -12.83 7.66 -23.69
C ASP A 287 -12.49 7.44 -25.19
N ALA A 288 -13.36 7.82 -26.12
CA ALA A 288 -12.97 7.87 -27.53
C ALA A 288 -11.86 8.93 -27.72
N TYR A 289 -10.62 8.55 -27.98
CA TYR A 289 -9.53 9.50 -28.31
C TYR A 289 -9.68 10.01 -29.75
N PHE A 290 -9.11 11.18 -30.07
CA PHE A 290 -9.05 11.71 -31.44
C PHE A 290 -8.38 10.69 -32.37
N ALA A 291 -9.09 10.22 -33.41
CA ALA A 291 -8.54 9.28 -34.39
C ALA A 291 -9.17 9.45 -35.77
N ILE A 292 -8.37 9.30 -36.83
CA ILE A 292 -8.85 9.16 -38.21
C ILE A 292 -8.88 7.65 -38.53
N THR A 293 -10.06 7.11 -38.77
CA THR A 293 -10.29 5.67 -39.02
C THR A 293 -10.26 5.33 -40.50
N ALA A 294 -10.71 6.23 -41.37
CA ALA A 294 -10.68 6.04 -42.81
C ALA A 294 -10.66 7.38 -43.55
N ILE A 295 -10.06 7.38 -44.74
CA ILE A 295 -10.19 8.47 -45.71
C ILE A 295 -10.64 7.84 -47.02
N THR A 296 -11.61 8.45 -47.70
CA THR A 296 -12.05 8.02 -49.03
C THR A 296 -11.95 9.17 -50.01
N LEU A 297 -11.48 8.89 -51.23
CA LEU A 297 -11.49 9.78 -52.37
C LEU A 297 -12.56 9.27 -53.35
N ASN A 298 -13.59 10.09 -53.61
CA ASN A 298 -14.73 9.73 -54.45
C ASN A 298 -15.42 8.42 -54.01
N GLY A 299 -15.47 8.18 -52.68
CA GLY A 299 -16.04 6.96 -52.09
C GLY A 299 -15.13 5.72 -52.17
N ILE A 300 -13.94 5.83 -52.79
CA ILE A 300 -12.94 4.77 -52.81
C ILE A 300 -11.95 5.01 -51.67
N LEU A 301 -11.65 3.98 -50.88
CA LEU A 301 -10.73 4.08 -49.75
C LEU A 301 -9.34 4.53 -50.21
N ALA A 302 -8.85 5.64 -49.67
CA ALA A 302 -7.50 6.11 -49.90
C ALA A 302 -6.53 5.18 -49.14
N PRO A 303 -5.46 4.68 -49.78
CA PRO A 303 -4.51 3.80 -49.12
C PRO A 303 -3.67 4.58 -48.09
N LYS A 304 -3.37 3.92 -46.96
CA LYS A 304 -2.55 4.47 -45.87
C LYS A 304 -1.11 3.98 -46.02
N GLY A 305 -0.13 4.88 -45.99
CA GLY A 305 1.29 4.57 -46.23
C GLY A 305 2.19 5.80 -46.15
N ASP A 306 3.38 5.74 -46.75
CA ASP A 306 4.38 6.83 -46.78
C ASP A 306 4.55 7.44 -48.19
N GLY A 307 3.49 7.45 -49.00
CA GLY A 307 3.46 8.03 -50.34
C GLY A 307 2.45 9.17 -50.49
N GLU A 308 1.86 9.31 -51.67
CA GLU A 308 1.20 10.54 -52.11
C GLU A 308 -0.21 10.25 -52.66
N LEU A 309 -1.23 10.94 -52.15
CA LEU A 309 -2.57 10.87 -52.73
C LEU A 309 -2.74 11.93 -53.83
N TYR A 310 -2.82 11.47 -55.07
CA TYR A 310 -3.18 12.32 -56.20
C TYR A 310 -4.66 12.68 -56.17
N VAL A 311 -4.93 13.99 -56.26
CA VAL A 311 -6.28 14.54 -56.23
C VAL A 311 -6.51 15.50 -57.38
N SER A 312 -7.74 15.55 -57.86
CA SER A 312 -8.20 16.45 -58.90
C SER A 312 -9.34 17.34 -58.42
N SER A 313 -9.46 18.53 -59.02
CA SER A 313 -10.53 19.45 -58.73
C SER A 313 -11.87 18.81 -59.13
N GLY A 314 -12.81 18.79 -58.20
CA GLY A 314 -14.08 18.08 -58.32
C GLY A 314 -14.14 16.78 -57.53
N ASP A 315 -13.00 16.27 -57.05
CA ASP A 315 -12.97 15.11 -56.19
C ASP A 315 -13.57 15.40 -54.80
N SER A 316 -14.17 14.39 -54.19
CA SER A 316 -14.72 14.43 -52.83
C SER A 316 -13.85 13.61 -51.89
N LEU A 317 -13.17 14.27 -50.97
CA LEU A 317 -12.38 13.65 -49.91
C LEU A 317 -13.21 13.58 -48.63
N GLU A 318 -13.52 12.38 -48.16
CA GLU A 318 -14.24 12.15 -46.91
C GLU A 318 -13.29 11.57 -45.86
N ILE A 319 -13.18 12.24 -44.72
CA ILE A 319 -12.36 11.84 -43.57
C ILE A 319 -13.30 11.35 -42.46
N LYS A 320 -13.20 10.08 -42.09
CA LYS A 320 -13.98 9.46 -41.00
C LYS A 320 -13.11 9.21 -39.79
N GLY A 321 -13.69 9.33 -38.60
CA GLY A 321 -12.94 9.25 -37.36
C GLY A 321 -13.78 9.43 -36.11
N SER A 322 -13.11 9.83 -35.02
CA SER A 322 -13.69 10.17 -33.73
C SER A 322 -13.13 11.52 -33.25
N LYS A 323 -14.00 12.35 -32.64
CA LYS A 323 -13.67 13.68 -32.12
C LYS A 323 -13.00 14.60 -33.16
N LEU A 324 -13.40 14.49 -34.43
CA LEU A 324 -12.80 15.25 -35.55
C LEU A 324 -12.98 16.78 -35.44
N THR A 325 -13.90 17.23 -34.61
CA THR A 325 -14.22 18.64 -34.32
C THR A 325 -13.42 19.21 -33.15
N ASP A 326 -12.85 18.37 -32.29
CA ASP A 326 -12.07 18.80 -31.11
C ASP A 326 -10.75 19.47 -31.50
N VAL A 327 -10.24 19.15 -32.68
CA VAL A 327 -8.93 19.61 -33.16
C VAL A 327 -9.01 19.95 -34.65
N GLU A 328 -8.54 21.14 -35.01
CA GLU A 328 -8.43 21.53 -36.41
C GLU A 328 -7.38 20.67 -37.14
N LEU A 329 -7.72 20.20 -38.34
CA LEU A 329 -6.83 19.44 -39.20
C LEU A 329 -6.18 20.33 -40.27
N LYS A 330 -4.93 19.99 -40.61
CA LYS A 330 -4.16 20.59 -41.71
C LYS A 330 -3.68 19.48 -42.65
N ALA A 331 -3.46 19.82 -43.91
CA ALA A 331 -2.91 18.94 -44.92
C ALA A 331 -1.52 19.43 -45.33
N ASN A 332 -0.57 18.50 -45.49
CA ASN A 332 0.63 18.77 -46.26
C ASN A 332 0.34 18.43 -47.72
N ALA A 333 0.29 19.46 -48.58
CA ALA A 333 -0.12 19.33 -49.96
C ALA A 333 0.75 20.16 -50.89
N VAL A 334 0.86 19.72 -52.14
CA VAL A 334 1.52 20.46 -53.22
C VAL A 334 0.50 21.41 -53.85
N VAL A 335 0.51 22.67 -53.43
CA VAL A 335 -0.42 23.70 -53.90
C VAL A 335 0.27 24.60 -54.91
N GLY A 336 -0.17 24.60 -56.17
CA GLY A 336 0.37 25.47 -57.23
C GLY A 336 0.96 24.76 -58.46
N GLY A 337 0.83 23.44 -58.56
CA GLY A 337 1.24 22.64 -59.74
C GLY A 337 2.43 21.70 -59.47
N PRO A 338 2.78 20.83 -60.43
CA PRO A 338 3.63 19.63 -60.21
C PRO A 338 5.12 19.91 -59.91
N THR A 339 5.54 21.19 -59.93
CA THR A 339 6.91 21.61 -59.58
C THR A 339 6.98 22.35 -58.24
N SER A 340 5.87 22.47 -57.52
CA SER A 340 5.79 23.16 -56.24
C SER A 340 6.24 22.26 -55.10
N ASN A 341 6.86 22.83 -54.07
CA ASN A 341 7.21 22.06 -52.87
C ASN A 341 5.96 21.85 -52.00
N PRO A 342 5.85 20.71 -51.29
CA PRO A 342 4.77 20.50 -50.35
C PRO A 342 4.76 21.54 -49.22
N VAL A 343 3.58 22.09 -48.92
CA VAL A 343 3.39 23.05 -47.83
C VAL A 343 2.25 22.57 -46.94
N THR A 344 2.39 22.80 -45.63
CA THR A 344 1.31 22.57 -44.67
C THR A 344 0.30 23.71 -44.75
N VAL A 345 -0.93 23.37 -45.14
CA VAL A 345 -2.06 24.30 -45.33
C VAL A 345 -3.28 23.83 -44.54
N VAL A 346 -4.20 24.76 -44.26
CA VAL A 346 -5.51 24.41 -43.66
C VAL A 346 -6.39 23.69 -44.70
N LEU A 347 -7.31 22.85 -44.25
CA LEU A 347 -8.16 22.06 -45.16
C LEU A 347 -9.03 22.91 -46.09
N SER A 348 -9.44 24.11 -45.66
CA SER A 348 -10.17 25.06 -46.51
C SER A 348 -9.32 25.65 -47.64
N SER A 349 -7.98 25.55 -47.58
CA SER A 349 -7.10 25.93 -48.69
C SER A 349 -7.07 24.90 -49.80
N ILE A 350 -7.55 23.67 -49.55
CA ILE A 350 -7.51 22.58 -50.52
C ILE A 350 -8.87 22.25 -51.15
N GLY A 351 -9.94 22.72 -50.55
CA GLY A 351 -11.29 22.53 -51.04
C GLY A 351 -12.34 23.20 -50.18
N THR A 352 -13.60 23.08 -50.62
CA THR A 352 -14.76 23.57 -49.85
C THR A 352 -15.24 22.48 -48.90
N ILE A 353 -15.31 22.80 -47.62
CA ILE A 353 -15.81 21.87 -46.58
C ILE A 353 -17.34 22.00 -46.53
N THR A 354 -18.06 20.90 -46.73
CA THR A 354 -19.53 20.88 -46.81
C THR A 354 -20.21 20.21 -45.63
N ALA A 355 -19.50 19.36 -44.90
CA ALA A 355 -20.00 18.73 -43.68
C ALA A 355 -18.86 18.56 -42.66
N THR A 356 -19.16 18.88 -41.39
CA THR A 356 -18.26 18.63 -40.27
C THR A 356 -19.10 18.11 -39.11
N SER A 357 -18.78 16.90 -38.67
CA SER A 357 -19.32 16.26 -37.48
C SER A 357 -18.17 15.65 -36.69
N ASP A 358 -18.42 15.26 -35.45
CA ASP A 358 -17.41 14.61 -34.61
C ASP A 358 -16.86 13.31 -35.23
N THR A 359 -17.56 12.74 -36.21
CA THR A 359 -17.20 11.46 -36.86
C THR A 359 -16.89 11.52 -38.35
N SER A 360 -17.22 12.62 -39.05
CA SER A 360 -16.96 12.76 -40.49
C SER A 360 -16.76 14.23 -40.91
N ILE A 361 -15.76 14.45 -41.76
CA ILE A 361 -15.49 15.72 -42.46
C ILE A 361 -15.46 15.43 -43.97
N THR A 362 -16.24 16.18 -44.75
CA THR A 362 -16.24 16.08 -46.22
C THR A 362 -15.70 17.35 -46.86
N ILE A 363 -14.76 17.17 -47.77
CA ILE A 363 -14.06 18.24 -48.49
C ILE A 363 -14.25 18.01 -49.99
N HIS A 364 -14.85 18.97 -50.68
CA HIS A 364 -14.86 19.01 -52.14
C HIS A 364 -13.63 19.74 -52.63
N LEU A 365 -12.70 18.98 -53.21
CA LEU A 365 -11.39 19.46 -53.62
C LEU A 365 -11.54 20.42 -54.80
N THR A 366 -10.86 21.56 -54.70
CA THR A 366 -10.86 22.61 -55.73
C THR A 366 -9.48 22.79 -56.37
N MET A 367 -8.57 21.85 -56.11
CA MET A 367 -7.21 21.85 -56.63
C MET A 367 -6.89 20.54 -57.36
N ASN A 368 -5.90 20.61 -58.24
CA ASN A 368 -5.18 19.43 -58.73
C ASN A 368 -3.82 19.39 -58.02
N GLY A 369 -3.44 18.25 -57.46
CA GLY A 369 -2.16 18.13 -56.76
C GLY A 369 -2.04 16.84 -55.97
N GLU A 370 -1.10 16.85 -55.04
CA GLU A 370 -0.79 15.72 -54.17
C GLU A 370 -1.03 16.12 -52.71
N ILE A 371 -1.61 15.21 -51.94
CA ILE A 371 -1.72 15.31 -50.49
C ILE A 371 -0.88 14.19 -49.88
N ASN A 372 0.13 14.57 -49.09
CA ASN A 372 1.10 13.64 -48.54
C ASN A 372 0.62 13.08 -47.20
N TYR A 373 0.14 13.98 -46.33
CA TYR A 373 -0.36 13.59 -45.02
C TYR A 373 -1.27 14.66 -44.40
N LEU A 374 -2.09 14.23 -43.45
CA LEU A 374 -2.87 15.07 -42.56
C LEU A 374 -2.21 15.14 -41.19
N LEU A 375 -2.27 16.32 -40.58
CA LEU A 375 -1.70 16.61 -39.27
C LEU A 375 -2.64 17.45 -38.42
N ARG A 376 -2.50 17.35 -37.10
CA ARG A 376 -3.21 18.21 -36.17
C ARG A 376 -2.62 19.61 -36.14
N ALA A 377 -3.47 20.63 -36.16
CA ALA A 377 -3.02 22.02 -36.13
C ALA A 377 -2.32 22.43 -34.82
N ASP A 378 -2.68 21.80 -33.69
CA ASP A 378 -2.20 22.12 -32.35
C ASP A 378 -0.81 21.56 -32.02
N SER A 379 -0.53 20.32 -32.44
CA SER A 379 0.70 19.60 -32.12
C SER A 379 1.61 19.35 -33.33
N ALA A 380 1.14 19.65 -34.54
CA ALA A 380 1.77 19.25 -35.80
C ALA A 380 2.00 17.73 -35.93
N THR A 381 1.33 16.92 -35.11
CA THR A 381 1.43 15.46 -35.18
C THR A 381 0.70 14.96 -36.43
N ILE A 382 1.40 14.16 -37.23
CA ILE A 382 0.82 13.48 -38.39
C ILE A 382 -0.18 12.44 -37.89
N VAL A 383 -1.43 12.54 -38.35
CA VAL A 383 -2.54 11.66 -37.96
C VAL A 383 -2.94 10.69 -39.07
N TYR A 384 -2.57 11.00 -40.31
CA TYR A 384 -2.78 10.11 -41.44
C TYR A 384 -1.76 10.42 -42.53
N SER A 385 -0.99 9.42 -42.96
CA SER A 385 -0.10 9.51 -44.13
C SER A 385 -0.70 8.69 -45.28
N PHE A 386 -0.73 9.28 -46.47
CA PHE A 386 -1.24 8.64 -47.68
C PHE A 386 -0.16 7.72 -48.27
N CYS A 387 -0.55 6.68 -49.02
CA CYS A 387 0.37 5.77 -49.71
C CYS A 387 0.51 6.09 -51.19
#